data_AF-A0A9Q1IAR7-F1
#
_entry.id   AF-A0A9Q1IAR7-F1
#
_cell.length_a   1.000
_cell.length_b   1.000
_cell.length_c   1.000
_cell.angle_alpha   90.00
_cell.angle_beta   90.00
_cell.angle_gamma   90.00
#
_symmetry.space_group_name_H-M   'P 1'
#
loop_
_entity.id
_entity.type
_entity.pdbx_description
1 polymer ?
#
loop_
_entity_poly.entity_id
_entity_poly.type
_entity_poly.pdbx_seq_one_letter_code
_entity_poly.pdbx_strand_id
1 'polypeptide(L)'
;MGDQKNDAWIFSLAILLSSTLVYNSRGTIDNQAIENLQYVTELTERIKVKSPSGDSSSGDDDDGADAQFVQFFPKFVWAVRDFTLELKIDGRDVKEDQYLEHALSLKKGKDRKTTDYNLPRECIRNYFPSRRCFVFMTPASPEHMTRLESLNEGDLCPSFLAVTTNFCNYIFENSSVKTVKGGLAVTGRMLGHLAKSYVDTIARGDVPCLENAVLTMAKIENEAAGRDALMEYQKGMQELCFPVDLEAMSRQHRLCDTLATKTFMSRSFKDDGGEHLKDLAEAIAKHHADLLCQNEEASEALCRKLLSELSAPMAKKMQEGFYAKPGGYELYCADNDSVVAQFRSKPNRGVRAEEVLEQFLKEKSVESNSILQADNKLSEQERKIHEQNQKAALLEQQKQAEEERRVEMERTLEDEQRGQAEKIRMMKEKMEEEWKVQRAEADKAMQCKLQEQKELQEKGFREKAEFMNQEIQILKEKNSQSAKSGNFLTDTLLPIFSTALETVSSVFQIKAFKKSLFPPKKGF
;
A
#
# COMPACT_ATOMS: atom_id res chain seq x y z
N MET A 1 -40.53 -15.28 6.26
CA MET A 1 -40.85 -14.72 7.58
C MET A 1 -39.53 -14.63 8.33
N GLY A 2 -39.08 -13.41 8.65
CA GLY A 2 -37.79 -13.16 9.31
C GLY A 2 -37.83 -13.53 10.79
N ASP A 3 -36.70 -14.01 11.30
CA ASP A 3 -36.45 -14.13 12.73
C ASP A 3 -36.03 -12.76 13.25
N GLN A 4 -36.71 -12.22 14.28
CA GLN A 4 -36.42 -10.91 14.87
C GLN A 4 -34.95 -10.75 15.27
N LYS A 5 -34.25 -11.85 15.60
CA LYS A 5 -32.81 -11.83 15.89
C LYS A 5 -31.95 -11.49 14.68
N ASN A 6 -32.33 -11.95 13.49
CA ASN A 6 -31.59 -11.68 12.25
C ASN A 6 -31.88 -10.27 11.71
N ASP A 7 -33.07 -9.72 11.97
CA ASP A 7 -33.44 -8.38 11.51
C ASP A 7 -32.49 -7.31 12.09
N ALA A 8 -32.11 -7.44 13.36
CA ALA A 8 -31.16 -6.53 13.99
C ALA A 8 -29.74 -6.63 13.36
N TRP A 9 -29.29 -7.84 13.03
CA TRP A 9 -28.00 -8.04 12.36
C TRP A 9 -28.00 -7.52 10.92
N ILE A 10 -29.10 -7.72 10.19
CA ILE A 10 -29.27 -7.17 8.84
C ILE A 10 -29.20 -5.64 8.90
N PHE A 11 -29.85 -5.02 9.88
CA PHE A 11 -29.80 -3.58 10.09
C PHE A 11 -28.38 -3.09 10.42
N SER A 12 -27.68 -3.75 11.35
CA SER A 12 -26.28 -3.44 11.67
C SER A 12 -25.37 -3.58 10.45
N LEU A 13 -25.52 -4.64 9.65
CA LEU A 13 -24.74 -4.84 8.42
C LEU A 13 -25.04 -3.75 7.37
N ALA A 14 -26.30 -3.34 7.23
CA ALA A 14 -26.69 -2.25 6.34
C ALA A 14 -26.00 -0.93 6.73
N ILE A 15 -25.87 -0.64 8.03
CA ILE A 15 -25.11 0.51 8.54
C ILE A 15 -23.63 0.37 8.22
N LEU A 16 -23.03 -0.78 8.56
CA LEU A 16 -21.59 -1.00 8.43
C LEU A 16 -21.12 -0.93 6.98
N LEU A 17 -21.92 -1.43 6.04
CA LEU A 17 -21.55 -1.57 4.62
C LEU A 17 -21.98 -0.40 3.74
N SER A 18 -22.89 0.49 4.20
CA SER A 18 -23.37 1.62 3.41
C SER A 18 -22.64 2.93 3.73
N SER A 19 -22.65 3.85 2.76
CA SER A 19 -22.30 5.27 2.97
C SER A 19 -23.53 6.15 3.19
N THR A 20 -24.70 5.69 2.73
CA THR A 20 -26.01 6.30 2.97
C THR A 20 -27.01 5.19 3.28
N LEU A 21 -27.64 5.28 4.44
CA LEU A 21 -28.69 4.38 4.89
C LEU A 21 -30.06 5.01 4.58
N VAL A 22 -30.83 4.34 3.73
CA VAL A 22 -32.22 4.74 3.45
C VAL A 22 -33.15 3.89 4.32
N TYR A 23 -33.75 4.51 5.34
CA TYR A 23 -34.80 3.88 6.12
C TYR A 23 -36.16 4.21 5.52
N ASN A 24 -36.87 3.17 5.07
CA ASN A 24 -38.15 3.31 4.38
C ASN A 24 -39.29 2.84 5.29
N SER A 25 -40.21 3.74 5.64
CA SER A 25 -41.42 3.44 6.41
C SER A 25 -42.68 3.90 5.68
N ARG A 26 -43.85 3.46 6.15
CA ARG A 26 -45.16 3.85 5.61
C ARG A 26 -45.92 4.75 6.59
N GLY A 27 -46.66 5.71 6.07
CA GLY A 27 -47.55 6.59 6.84
C GLY A 27 -46.83 7.83 7.35
N THR A 28 -46.68 7.95 8.67
CA THR A 28 -46.13 9.14 9.33
C THR A 28 -45.01 8.76 10.30
N ILE A 29 -44.16 9.72 10.66
CA ILE A 29 -43.14 9.53 11.69
C ILE A 29 -43.77 9.81 13.07
N ASP A 30 -44.55 8.84 13.55
CA ASP A 30 -45.11 8.85 14.90
C ASP A 30 -44.19 8.15 15.91
N ASN A 31 -44.66 7.99 17.15
CA ASN A 31 -43.86 7.32 18.16
C ASN A 31 -43.66 5.83 17.84
N GLN A 32 -44.64 5.16 17.25
CA GLN A 32 -44.54 3.75 16.87
C GLN A 32 -43.51 3.57 15.75
N ALA A 33 -43.44 4.47 14.78
CA ALA A 33 -42.46 4.42 13.70
C ALA A 33 -41.01 4.54 14.22
N ILE A 34 -40.80 5.34 15.27
CA ILE A 34 -39.51 5.51 15.93
C ILE A 34 -39.19 4.31 16.83
N GLU A 35 -40.18 3.76 17.55
CA GLU A 35 -40.02 2.52 18.34
C GLU A 35 -39.73 1.31 17.45
N ASN A 36 -40.31 1.23 16.25
CA ASN A 36 -39.97 0.20 15.28
C ASN A 36 -38.51 0.30 14.81
N LEU A 37 -37.87 1.45 14.99
CA LEU A 37 -36.44 1.66 14.78
C LEU A 37 -35.61 1.35 16.05
N GLN A 38 -36.15 0.59 17.01
CA GLN A 38 -35.45 0.14 18.24
C GLN A 38 -34.11 -0.53 17.95
N TYR A 39 -33.88 -1.09 16.76
CA TYR A 39 -32.58 -1.63 16.39
C TYR A 39 -31.44 -0.61 16.55
N VAL A 40 -31.76 0.69 16.42
CA VAL A 40 -30.83 1.78 16.61
C VAL A 40 -30.36 1.90 18.06
N THR A 41 -31.20 1.59 19.06
CA THR A 41 -30.81 1.68 20.49
C THR A 41 -29.89 0.54 20.92
N GLU A 42 -29.90 -0.57 20.19
CA GLU A 42 -29.09 -1.76 20.48
C GLU A 42 -27.96 -1.93 19.44
N LEU A 43 -27.58 -0.84 18.75
CA LEU A 43 -26.38 -0.80 17.88
C LEU A 43 -25.08 -0.86 18.68
N THR A 44 -25.05 -0.24 19.86
CA THR A 44 -23.89 -0.26 20.76
C THR A 44 -23.55 -1.66 21.24
N GLU A 45 -24.58 -2.51 21.42
CA GLU A 45 -24.42 -3.93 21.76
C GLU A 45 -23.97 -4.79 20.55
N ARG A 46 -24.15 -4.30 19.33
CA ARG A 46 -23.95 -5.06 18.08
C ARG A 46 -22.80 -4.57 17.21
N ILE A 47 -22.21 -3.42 17.53
CA ILE A 47 -21.08 -2.87 16.77
C ILE A 47 -20.07 -2.32 17.76
N LYS A 48 -18.85 -2.85 17.70
CA LYS A 48 -17.71 -2.29 18.43
C LYS A 48 -16.89 -1.40 17.52
N VAL A 49 -16.49 -0.23 18.01
CA VAL A 49 -15.58 0.67 17.26
C VAL A 49 -14.12 0.26 17.45
N LYS A 50 -13.74 -0.19 18.65
CA LYS A 50 -12.38 -0.59 19.03
C LYS A 50 -12.34 -1.99 19.65
N SER A 51 -11.18 -2.63 19.56
CA SER A 51 -10.91 -3.88 20.29
C SER A 51 -10.56 -3.59 21.75
N PRO A 52 -11.07 -4.36 22.74
CA PRO A 52 -10.71 -4.19 24.15
C PRO A 52 -9.24 -4.55 24.47
N SER A 53 -8.48 -5.05 23.50
CA SER A 53 -7.12 -5.57 23.67
C SER A 53 -5.99 -4.65 23.16
N GLY A 54 -6.30 -3.41 22.77
CA GLY A 54 -5.28 -2.44 22.33
C GLY A 54 -4.76 -1.57 23.47
N ASP A 55 -3.62 -1.96 24.04
CA ASP A 55 -2.65 -1.20 24.88
C ASP A 55 -3.07 0.18 25.45
N SER A 56 -4.24 0.22 26.08
CA SER A 56 -4.73 1.38 26.82
C SER A 56 -4.55 1.06 28.29
N SER A 57 -3.34 1.27 28.80
CA SER A 57 -3.05 1.25 30.24
C SER A 57 -3.63 2.49 30.95
N SER A 58 -4.90 2.75 30.72
CA SER A 58 -5.72 3.72 31.44
C SER A 58 -7.13 3.14 31.46
N GLY A 59 -7.53 2.61 32.61
CA GLY A 59 -8.85 2.07 32.84
C GLY A 59 -9.92 3.16 32.86
N ASP A 60 -10.22 3.70 31.69
CA ASP A 60 -11.45 4.45 31.46
C ASP A 60 -12.41 3.54 30.71
N ASP A 61 -13.57 3.40 31.31
CA ASP A 61 -14.69 2.59 30.85
C ASP A 61 -15.11 2.90 29.39
N ASP A 62 -15.83 1.93 28.82
CA ASP A 62 -16.40 1.84 27.48
C ASP A 62 -17.30 3.04 27.06
N ASP A 63 -17.47 4.04 27.92
CA ASP A 63 -18.37 5.20 27.79
C ASP A 63 -17.99 6.19 26.66
N GLY A 64 -16.84 5.99 26.00
CA GLY A 64 -16.36 6.79 24.88
C GLY A 64 -16.48 6.13 23.48
N ALA A 65 -17.14 4.97 23.37
CA ALA A 65 -17.39 4.29 22.11
C ALA A 65 -18.39 5.06 21.23
N ASP A 66 -19.44 5.60 21.85
CA ASP A 66 -20.53 6.32 21.19
C ASP A 66 -20.08 7.60 20.47
N ALA A 67 -19.07 8.26 21.03
CA ALA A 67 -18.47 9.46 20.45
C ALA A 67 -17.86 9.22 19.06
N GLN A 68 -17.50 7.98 18.71
CA GLN A 68 -16.80 7.64 17.46
C GLN A 68 -17.73 7.12 16.36
N PHE A 69 -18.99 6.76 16.65
CA PHE A 69 -19.92 6.25 15.63
C PHE A 69 -20.21 7.30 14.54
N VAL A 70 -20.27 8.58 14.91
CA VAL A 70 -20.47 9.70 13.98
C VAL A 70 -19.46 9.72 12.84
N GLN A 71 -18.23 9.23 13.06
CA GLN A 71 -17.19 9.24 12.04
C GLN A 71 -17.40 8.16 10.96
N PHE A 72 -18.06 7.04 11.31
CA PHE A 72 -18.12 5.86 10.44
C PHE A 72 -19.54 5.49 9.98
N PHE A 73 -20.54 6.11 10.58
CA PHE A 73 -21.93 5.84 10.26
C PHE A 73 -22.34 6.55 8.97
N PRO A 74 -23.22 5.91 8.18
CA PRO A 74 -23.68 6.46 6.92
C PRO A 74 -24.52 7.71 7.14
N LYS A 75 -24.73 8.50 6.08
CA LYS A 75 -25.79 9.51 6.08
C LYS A 75 -27.14 8.81 6.25
N PHE A 76 -28.05 9.43 7.00
CA PHE A 76 -29.38 8.87 7.20
C PHE A 76 -30.41 9.57 6.32
N VAL A 77 -31.21 8.78 5.60
CA VAL A 77 -32.33 9.28 4.80
C VAL A 77 -33.59 8.52 5.21
N TRP A 78 -34.59 9.25 5.71
CA TRP A 78 -35.91 8.67 6.00
C TRP A 78 -36.83 8.90 4.80
N ALA A 79 -37.19 7.81 4.12
CA ALA A 79 -38.18 7.79 3.05
C ALA A 79 -39.54 7.37 3.63
N VAL A 80 -40.49 8.31 3.70
CA VAL A 80 -41.83 8.08 4.26
C VAL A 80 -42.82 7.89 3.13
N ARG A 81 -43.28 6.65 2.93
CA ARG A 81 -44.22 6.25 1.88
C ARG A 81 -45.66 6.49 2.29
N ASP A 82 -46.53 6.76 1.31
CA ASP A 82 -47.96 7.00 1.52
C ASP A 82 -48.24 8.08 2.57
N PHE A 83 -47.49 9.19 2.50
CA PHE A 83 -47.64 10.32 3.42
C PHE A 83 -48.97 11.03 3.20
N THR A 84 -49.73 11.24 4.28
CA THR A 84 -51.10 11.78 4.23
C THR A 84 -51.30 13.08 5.01
N LEU A 85 -50.29 13.56 5.74
CA LEU A 85 -50.39 14.80 6.51
C LEU A 85 -50.06 16.02 5.67
N GLU A 86 -50.61 17.17 6.04
CA GLU A 86 -50.06 18.45 5.62
C GLU A 86 -48.75 18.68 6.38
N LEU A 87 -47.69 19.14 5.70
CA LEU A 87 -46.42 19.51 6.32
C LEU A 87 -46.55 20.84 7.08
N LYS A 88 -47.35 20.83 8.14
CA LYS A 88 -47.59 21.98 9.02
C LYS A 88 -47.30 21.63 10.47
N ILE A 89 -46.58 22.50 11.15
CA ILE A 89 -46.31 22.42 12.58
C ILE A 89 -46.80 23.74 13.19
N ASP A 90 -47.67 23.65 14.20
CA ASP A 90 -48.32 24.81 14.82
C ASP A 90 -48.94 25.78 13.80
N GLY A 91 -49.57 25.23 12.76
CA GLY A 91 -50.23 25.98 11.69
C GLY A 91 -49.28 26.65 10.67
N ARG A 92 -47.95 26.44 10.78
CA ARG A 92 -46.95 26.98 9.85
C ARG A 92 -46.43 25.89 8.91
N ASP A 93 -46.30 26.22 7.63
CA ASP A 93 -45.71 25.31 6.64
C ASP A 93 -44.24 25.04 6.97
N VAL A 94 -43.85 23.77 6.88
CA VAL A 94 -42.49 23.30 7.16
C VAL A 94 -41.99 22.43 6.01
N LYS A 95 -40.67 22.34 5.89
CA LYS A 95 -40.02 21.37 4.98
C LYS A 95 -39.99 19.97 5.59
N GLU A 96 -39.76 18.98 4.76
CA GLU A 96 -39.69 17.56 5.12
C GLU A 96 -38.64 17.30 6.21
N ASP A 97 -37.47 17.94 6.10
CA ASP A 97 -36.41 17.83 7.11
C ASP A 97 -36.83 18.44 8.44
N GLN A 98 -37.56 19.56 8.41
CA GLN A 98 -38.08 20.18 9.64
C GLN A 98 -39.16 19.31 10.29
N TYR A 99 -39.96 18.60 9.49
CA TYR A 99 -40.89 17.58 9.97
C TYR A 99 -40.15 16.43 10.68
N LEU A 100 -39.07 15.92 10.10
CA LEU A 100 -38.22 14.91 10.73
C LEU A 100 -37.61 15.41 12.05
N GLU A 101 -37.03 16.62 12.06
CA GLU A 101 -36.45 17.21 13.27
C GLU A 101 -37.48 17.43 14.39
N HIS A 102 -38.73 17.74 14.02
CA HIS A 102 -39.82 17.82 14.97
C HIS A 102 -40.21 16.43 15.53
N ALA A 103 -40.28 15.40 14.69
CA ALA A 103 -40.55 14.03 15.14
C ALA A 103 -39.46 13.48 16.08
N LEU A 104 -38.20 13.92 15.87
CA LEU A 104 -37.04 13.63 16.70
C LEU A 104 -36.85 14.61 17.88
N SER A 105 -37.85 15.46 18.17
CA SER A 105 -37.78 16.34 19.33
C SER A 105 -37.84 15.56 20.64
N LEU A 106 -37.01 15.96 21.59
CA LEU A 106 -36.94 15.34 22.91
C LEU A 106 -37.97 15.97 23.86
N LYS A 107 -38.46 15.17 24.80
CA LYS A 107 -39.32 15.63 25.90
C LYS A 107 -38.50 15.94 27.14
N LYS A 108 -38.92 16.96 27.89
CA LYS A 108 -38.35 17.29 29.20
C LYS A 108 -38.95 16.38 30.27
N GLY A 109 -38.11 15.88 31.16
CA GLY A 109 -38.50 14.95 32.22
C GLY A 109 -37.42 13.88 32.42
N LYS A 110 -37.43 13.26 33.60
CA LYS A 110 -36.55 12.14 33.97
C LYS A 110 -37.33 10.87 34.35
N ASP A 111 -38.65 10.88 34.18
CA ASP A 111 -39.47 9.71 34.42
C ASP A 111 -39.26 8.66 33.33
N ARG A 112 -39.56 7.40 33.65
CA ARG A 112 -39.33 6.26 32.75
C ARG A 112 -39.98 6.45 31.37
N LYS A 113 -41.20 7.00 31.29
CA LYS A 113 -41.88 7.19 30.00
C LYS A 113 -41.17 8.23 29.15
N THR A 114 -40.64 9.28 29.77
CA THR A 114 -39.84 10.29 29.08
C THR A 114 -38.49 9.73 28.62
N THR A 115 -37.84 8.88 29.42
CA THR A 115 -36.59 8.20 29.03
C THR A 115 -36.82 7.25 27.86
N ASP A 116 -37.83 6.38 27.94
CA ASP A 116 -38.17 5.42 26.87
C ASP A 116 -38.53 6.13 25.56
N TYR A 117 -39.21 7.28 25.64
CA TYR A 117 -39.49 8.14 24.48
C TYR A 117 -38.24 8.80 23.90
N ASN A 118 -37.32 9.29 24.74
CA ASN A 118 -36.16 10.04 24.30
C ASN A 118 -35.05 9.15 23.75
N LEU A 119 -34.84 7.95 24.31
CA LEU A 119 -33.70 7.08 23.98
C LEU A 119 -33.55 6.81 22.46
N PRO A 120 -34.56 6.28 21.73
CA PRO A 120 -34.40 6.04 20.29
C PRO A 120 -34.15 7.33 19.50
N ARG A 121 -34.71 8.45 19.93
CA ARG A 121 -34.51 9.76 19.28
C ARG A 121 -33.08 10.26 19.52
N GLU A 122 -32.55 10.10 20.72
CA GLU A 122 -31.16 10.42 21.05
C GLU A 122 -30.19 9.57 20.23
N CYS A 123 -30.41 8.25 20.15
CA CYS A 123 -29.56 7.38 19.35
C CYS A 123 -29.57 7.78 17.87
N ILE A 124 -30.73 8.05 17.27
CA ILE A 124 -30.80 8.54 15.88
C ILE A 124 -30.04 9.87 15.74
N ARG A 125 -30.25 10.80 16.67
CA ARG A 125 -29.62 12.13 16.60
C ARG A 125 -28.09 12.05 16.72
N ASN A 126 -27.62 11.23 17.66
CA ASN A 126 -26.21 11.06 18.00
C ASN A 126 -25.47 10.25 16.93
N TYR A 127 -26.05 9.18 16.41
CA TYR A 127 -25.39 8.32 15.43
C TYR A 127 -25.48 8.87 14.01
N PHE A 128 -26.54 9.62 13.69
CA PHE A 128 -26.79 10.18 12.37
C PHE A 128 -27.00 11.70 12.45
N PRO A 129 -25.93 12.49 12.63
CA PRO A 129 -26.07 13.94 12.73
C PRO A 129 -26.49 14.59 11.40
N SER A 130 -26.09 14.00 10.27
CA SER A 130 -26.61 14.39 8.95
C SER A 130 -27.77 13.49 8.58
N ARG A 131 -28.98 14.03 8.65
CA ARG A 131 -30.23 13.31 8.37
C ARG A 131 -31.13 14.10 7.41
N ARG A 132 -31.81 13.40 6.51
CA ARG A 132 -32.72 13.97 5.50
C ARG A 132 -34.03 13.22 5.46
N CYS A 133 -35.10 13.89 5.06
CA CYS A 133 -36.43 13.33 4.97
C CYS A 133 -37.02 13.54 3.57
N PHE A 134 -37.67 12.51 3.04
CA PHE A 134 -38.47 12.59 1.84
C PHE A 134 -39.84 11.99 2.13
N VAL A 135 -40.90 12.76 1.85
CA VAL A 135 -42.28 12.29 2.00
C VAL A 135 -42.87 12.01 0.63
N PHE A 136 -43.30 10.78 0.42
CA PHE A 136 -43.88 10.30 -0.83
C PHE A 136 -45.37 10.11 -0.62
N MET A 137 -46.18 10.80 -1.42
CA MET A 137 -47.60 10.49 -1.52
C MET A 137 -47.84 9.14 -2.19
N THR A 138 -49.08 8.66 -2.16
CA THR A 138 -49.45 7.41 -2.82
C THR A 138 -49.11 7.47 -4.32
N PRO A 139 -48.39 6.49 -4.88
CA PRO A 139 -47.87 6.55 -6.24
C PRO A 139 -48.96 6.61 -7.33
N ALA A 140 -50.09 5.96 -7.10
CA ALA A 140 -51.21 5.85 -8.03
C ALA A 140 -52.53 5.73 -7.26
N SER A 141 -53.66 5.74 -7.97
CA SER A 141 -54.97 5.49 -7.37
C SER A 141 -55.04 4.07 -6.76
N PRO A 142 -55.87 3.82 -5.73
CA PRO A 142 -55.97 2.52 -5.08
C PRO A 142 -56.23 1.35 -6.05
N GLU A 143 -56.99 1.60 -7.12
CA GLU A 143 -57.32 0.64 -8.17
C GLU A 143 -56.10 0.20 -8.97
N HIS A 144 -55.13 1.10 -9.16
CA HIS A 144 -53.90 0.86 -9.91
C HIS A 144 -52.74 0.33 -9.05
N MET A 145 -52.81 0.46 -7.72
CA MET A 145 -51.76 0.01 -6.78
C MET A 145 -51.44 -1.49 -6.88
N THR A 146 -52.42 -2.33 -7.25
CA THR A 146 -52.21 -3.79 -7.42
C THR A 146 -51.36 -4.14 -8.64
N ARG A 147 -51.20 -3.22 -9.58
CA ARG A 147 -50.48 -3.39 -10.84
C ARG A 147 -49.34 -2.38 -10.99
N LEU A 148 -48.89 -1.79 -9.88
CA LEU A 148 -47.96 -0.66 -9.84
C LEU A 148 -46.68 -0.90 -10.67
N GLU A 149 -46.11 -2.11 -10.61
CA GLU A 149 -44.90 -2.48 -11.37
C GLU A 149 -45.09 -2.51 -12.90
N SER A 150 -46.34 -2.56 -13.36
CA SER A 150 -46.70 -2.60 -14.80
C SER A 150 -47.20 -1.26 -15.34
N LEU A 151 -47.32 -0.23 -14.48
CA LEU A 151 -47.76 1.10 -14.89
C LEU A 151 -46.63 1.84 -15.60
N ASN A 152 -46.98 2.69 -16.57
CA ASN A 152 -46.02 3.61 -17.16
C ASN A 152 -45.90 4.85 -16.26
N GLU A 153 -44.82 5.63 -16.42
CA GLU A 153 -44.64 6.87 -15.65
C GLU A 153 -45.82 7.85 -15.84
N GLY A 154 -46.41 7.92 -17.03
CA GLY A 154 -47.59 8.77 -17.28
C GLY A 154 -48.84 8.38 -16.47
N ASP A 155 -48.89 7.15 -15.96
CA ASP A 155 -50.00 6.64 -15.13
C ASP A 155 -49.78 6.91 -13.62
N LEU A 156 -48.59 7.40 -13.25
CA LEU A 156 -48.22 7.70 -11.87
C LEU A 156 -48.58 9.15 -11.51
N CYS A 157 -48.79 9.38 -10.22
CA CYS A 157 -49.06 10.71 -9.70
C CYS A 157 -47.88 11.67 -10.00
N PRO A 158 -48.10 12.82 -10.69
CA PRO A 158 -47.01 13.72 -11.09
C PRO A 158 -46.17 14.23 -9.91
N SER A 159 -46.81 14.50 -8.78
CA SER A 159 -46.12 14.96 -7.57
C SER A 159 -45.37 13.83 -6.85
N PHE A 160 -45.79 12.56 -7.00
CA PHE A 160 -44.97 11.42 -6.57
C PHE A 160 -43.71 11.29 -7.45
N LEU A 161 -43.84 11.44 -8.76
CA LEU A 161 -42.71 11.42 -9.70
C LEU A 161 -41.70 12.55 -9.42
N ALA A 162 -42.20 13.76 -9.13
CA ALA A 162 -41.35 14.89 -8.79
C ALA A 162 -40.51 14.61 -7.54
N VAL A 163 -41.11 14.10 -6.47
CA VAL A 163 -40.38 13.72 -5.25
C VAL A 163 -39.42 12.56 -5.52
N THR A 164 -39.83 11.56 -6.29
CA THR A 164 -38.98 10.42 -6.68
C THR A 164 -37.73 10.87 -7.43
N THR A 165 -37.90 11.78 -8.39
CA THR A 165 -36.80 12.38 -9.15
C THR A 165 -35.87 13.15 -8.22
N ASN A 166 -36.41 13.98 -7.33
CA ASN A 166 -35.62 14.73 -6.36
C ASN A 166 -34.87 13.82 -5.37
N PHE A 167 -35.52 12.76 -4.90
CA PHE A 167 -34.89 11.75 -4.05
C PHE A 167 -33.72 11.07 -4.78
N CYS A 168 -33.92 10.58 -6.00
CA CYS A 168 -32.87 9.94 -6.78
C CYS A 168 -31.69 10.90 -7.03
N ASN A 169 -31.97 12.14 -7.45
CA ASN A 169 -30.94 13.16 -7.67
C ASN A 169 -30.17 13.45 -6.39
N TYR A 170 -30.87 13.61 -5.26
CA TYR A 170 -30.22 13.80 -3.96
C TYR A 170 -29.29 12.64 -3.62
N ILE A 171 -29.73 11.39 -3.79
CA ILE A 171 -28.90 10.21 -3.54
C ILE A 171 -27.68 10.19 -4.46
N PHE A 172 -27.82 10.45 -5.76
CA PHE A 172 -26.70 10.48 -6.71
C PHE A 172 -25.69 11.59 -6.43
N GLU A 173 -26.16 12.78 -6.02
CA GLU A 173 -25.30 13.93 -5.78
C GLU A 173 -24.65 13.93 -4.38
N ASN A 174 -25.36 13.40 -3.38
CA ASN A 174 -24.97 13.56 -1.98
C ASN A 174 -24.47 12.27 -1.33
N SER A 175 -24.65 11.09 -1.92
CA SER A 175 -24.07 9.87 -1.37
C SER A 175 -22.57 9.87 -1.61
N SER A 176 -21.78 9.88 -0.53
CA SER A 176 -20.32 9.80 -0.66
C SER A 176 -19.89 8.36 -0.96
N VAL A 177 -18.67 8.23 -1.49
CA VAL A 177 -17.98 6.93 -1.51
C VAL A 177 -17.89 6.40 -0.08
N LYS A 178 -18.07 5.09 0.11
CA LYS A 178 -17.91 4.47 1.43
C LYS A 178 -16.46 4.60 1.87
N THR A 179 -16.25 5.10 3.09
CA THR A 179 -14.94 5.14 3.73
C THR A 179 -14.90 4.27 4.99
N VAL A 180 -13.70 3.88 5.39
CA VAL A 180 -13.42 3.24 6.68
C VAL A 180 -12.48 4.10 7.53
N LYS A 181 -12.24 3.71 8.78
CA LYS A 181 -11.30 4.38 9.69
C LYS A 181 -9.96 4.63 9.01
N GLY A 182 -9.66 5.91 8.78
CA GLY A 182 -8.49 6.35 8.04
C GLY A 182 -8.80 7.08 6.72
N GLY A 183 -10.08 7.41 6.44
CA GLY A 183 -10.46 8.13 5.22
C GLY A 183 -10.38 7.31 3.94
N LEU A 184 -10.12 6.00 4.07
CA LEU A 184 -9.84 5.15 2.93
C LEU A 184 -11.12 4.80 2.18
N ALA A 185 -11.17 5.18 0.90
CA ALA A 185 -12.23 4.82 -0.01
C ALA A 185 -12.30 3.31 -0.22
N VAL A 186 -13.47 2.72 0.04
CA VAL A 186 -13.71 1.28 -0.07
C VAL A 186 -13.97 0.91 -1.53
N THR A 187 -13.10 0.06 -2.08
CA THR A 187 -13.30 -0.56 -3.40
C THR A 187 -14.21 -1.79 -3.32
N GLY A 188 -14.63 -2.33 -4.45
CA GLY A 188 -15.46 -3.56 -4.48
C GLY A 188 -14.80 -4.76 -3.80
N ARG A 189 -13.47 -4.94 -3.93
CA ARG A 189 -12.72 -6.01 -3.24
C ARG A 189 -12.75 -5.83 -1.73
N MET A 190 -12.47 -4.60 -1.28
CA MET A 190 -12.49 -4.23 0.12
C MET A 190 -13.87 -4.42 0.74
N LEU A 191 -14.94 -4.02 0.04
CA LEU A 191 -16.31 -4.24 0.50
C LEU A 191 -16.61 -5.73 0.67
N GLY A 192 -16.12 -6.58 -0.25
CA GLY A 192 -16.22 -8.03 -0.14
C GLY A 192 -15.49 -8.58 1.11
N HIS A 193 -14.30 -8.07 1.41
CA HIS A 193 -13.57 -8.42 2.63
C HIS A 193 -14.31 -7.98 3.91
N LEU A 194 -14.85 -6.76 3.94
CA LEU A 194 -15.63 -6.26 5.07
C LEU A 194 -16.91 -7.09 5.29
N ALA A 195 -17.69 -7.31 4.23
CA ALA A 195 -18.92 -8.09 4.31
C ALA A 195 -18.66 -9.51 4.80
N LYS A 196 -17.65 -10.19 4.25
CA LYS A 196 -17.23 -11.52 4.71
C LYS A 196 -16.80 -11.49 6.17
N SER A 197 -15.93 -10.54 6.55
CA SER A 197 -15.42 -10.43 7.92
C SER A 197 -16.54 -10.22 8.94
N TYR A 198 -17.50 -9.33 8.65
CA TYR A 198 -18.63 -9.09 9.55
C TYR A 198 -19.56 -10.31 9.64
N VAL A 199 -19.91 -10.92 8.51
CA VAL A 199 -20.80 -12.10 8.50
C VAL A 199 -20.13 -13.29 9.20
N ASP A 200 -18.85 -13.56 8.95
CA ASP A 200 -18.10 -14.63 9.61
C ASP A 200 -18.03 -14.39 11.13
N THR A 201 -17.92 -13.14 11.57
CA THR A 201 -17.90 -12.77 13.00
C THR A 201 -19.25 -13.01 13.65
N ILE A 202 -20.33 -12.55 13.03
CA ILE A 202 -21.71 -12.77 13.50
C ILE A 202 -22.02 -14.27 13.56
N ALA A 203 -21.61 -15.04 12.54
CA ALA A 203 -21.83 -16.47 12.47
C ALA A 203 -21.13 -17.25 13.60
N ARG A 204 -20.02 -16.73 14.15
CA ARG A 204 -19.35 -17.29 15.33
C ARG A 204 -20.01 -16.90 16.66
N GLY A 205 -20.98 -16.00 16.64
CA GLY A 205 -21.61 -15.43 17.84
C GLY A 205 -20.86 -14.23 18.42
N ASP A 206 -19.86 -13.71 17.71
CA ASP A 206 -19.08 -12.55 18.11
C ASP A 206 -19.70 -11.24 17.58
N VAL A 207 -19.34 -10.11 18.19
CA VAL A 207 -19.77 -8.78 17.77
C VAL A 207 -18.79 -8.19 16.75
N PRO A 208 -19.26 -7.75 15.55
CA PRO A 208 -18.44 -7.02 14.58
C PRO A 208 -17.68 -5.84 15.18
N CYS A 209 -16.38 -5.77 14.90
CA CYS A 209 -15.52 -4.65 15.30
C CYS A 209 -14.98 -3.92 14.07
N LEU A 210 -15.24 -2.62 13.98
CA LEU A 210 -14.81 -1.77 12.86
C LEU A 210 -13.28 -1.78 12.70
N GLU A 211 -12.54 -1.60 13.79
CA GLU A 211 -11.08 -1.56 13.77
C GLU A 211 -10.47 -2.89 13.32
N ASN A 212 -10.92 -4.00 13.89
CA ASN A 212 -10.40 -5.33 13.55
C ASN A 212 -10.68 -5.71 12.09
N ALA A 213 -11.86 -5.36 11.57
CA ALA A 213 -12.20 -5.59 10.17
C ALA A 213 -11.26 -4.81 9.23
N VAL A 214 -10.96 -3.55 9.56
CA VAL A 214 -10.02 -2.72 8.78
C VAL A 214 -8.60 -3.27 8.84
N LEU A 215 -8.11 -3.70 10.02
CA LEU A 215 -6.77 -4.30 10.16
C LEU A 215 -6.64 -5.62 9.40
N THR A 216 -7.66 -6.48 9.48
CA THR A 216 -7.69 -7.76 8.75
C THR A 216 -7.70 -7.52 7.25
N MET A 217 -8.50 -6.56 6.79
CA MET A 217 -8.55 -6.16 5.38
C MET A 217 -7.22 -5.56 4.91
N ALA A 218 -6.58 -4.71 5.72
CA ALA A 218 -5.28 -4.10 5.42
C ALA A 218 -4.22 -5.18 5.19
N LYS A 219 -4.14 -6.16 6.10
CA LYS A 219 -3.22 -7.29 5.96
C LYS A 219 -3.41 -8.03 4.63
N ILE A 220 -4.65 -8.39 4.30
CA ILE A 220 -4.95 -9.15 3.07
C ILE A 220 -4.60 -8.34 1.82
N GLU A 221 -4.98 -7.05 1.78
CA GLU A 221 -4.72 -6.18 0.63
C GLU A 221 -3.23 -5.84 0.48
N ASN A 222 -2.50 -5.63 1.59
CA ASN A 222 -1.06 -5.36 1.58
C ASN A 222 -0.24 -6.59 1.13
N GLU A 223 -0.58 -7.78 1.61
CA GLU A 223 0.05 -9.02 1.12
C GLU A 223 -0.19 -9.25 -0.37
N ALA A 224 -1.40 -8.95 -0.86
CA ALA A 224 -1.72 -9.05 -2.27
C ALA A 224 -1.01 -7.97 -3.11
N ALA A 225 -0.96 -6.73 -2.60
CA ALA A 225 -0.22 -5.64 -3.22
C ALA A 225 1.28 -5.98 -3.35
N GLY A 226 1.88 -6.59 -2.33
CA GLY A 226 3.27 -7.03 -2.36
C GLY A 226 3.52 -8.11 -3.44
N ARG A 227 2.61 -9.08 -3.57
CA ARG A 227 2.70 -10.10 -4.62
C ARG A 227 2.58 -9.51 -6.02
N ASP A 228 1.58 -8.64 -6.25
CA ASP A 228 1.34 -8.01 -7.55
C ASP A 228 2.54 -7.12 -7.95
N ALA A 229 3.06 -6.33 -7.00
CA ALA A 229 4.22 -5.49 -7.20
C ALA A 229 5.49 -6.29 -7.54
N LEU A 230 5.75 -7.39 -6.82
CA LEU A 230 6.88 -8.25 -7.10
C LEU A 230 6.76 -8.92 -8.48
N MET A 231 5.55 -9.32 -8.87
CA MET A 231 5.30 -9.89 -10.20
C MET A 231 5.57 -8.86 -11.30
N GLU A 232 5.15 -7.61 -11.12
CA GLU A 232 5.42 -6.51 -12.05
C GLU A 232 6.93 -6.27 -12.20
N TYR A 233 7.66 -6.25 -11.08
CA TYR A 233 9.12 -6.13 -11.07
C TYR A 233 9.78 -7.27 -11.86
N GLN A 234 9.43 -8.51 -11.54
CA GLN A 234 10.00 -9.71 -12.18
C GLN A 234 9.76 -9.72 -13.69
N LYS A 235 8.53 -9.39 -14.12
CA LYS A 235 8.17 -9.33 -15.53
C LYS A 235 9.02 -8.30 -16.28
N GLY A 236 9.20 -7.10 -15.73
CA GLY A 236 10.03 -6.08 -16.36
C GLY A 236 11.52 -6.45 -16.42
N MET A 237 12.04 -7.19 -15.44
CA MET A 237 13.44 -7.63 -15.44
C MET A 237 13.72 -8.79 -16.40
N GLN A 238 12.72 -9.58 -16.78
CA GLN A 238 12.86 -10.68 -17.74
C GLN A 238 13.22 -10.24 -19.17
N GLU A 239 13.07 -8.95 -19.49
CA GLU A 239 13.38 -8.40 -20.81
C GLU A 239 14.90 -8.30 -21.08
N LEU A 240 15.73 -8.49 -20.04
CA LEU A 240 17.18 -8.40 -20.17
C LEU A 240 17.79 -9.68 -20.75
N CYS A 241 18.73 -9.50 -21.69
CA CYS A 241 19.53 -10.58 -22.26
C CYS A 241 20.96 -10.50 -21.72
N PHE A 242 21.40 -11.53 -21.00
CA PHE A 242 22.75 -11.57 -20.44
C PHE A 242 23.80 -12.11 -21.43
N PRO A 243 25.06 -11.62 -21.37
CA PRO A 243 25.53 -10.55 -20.48
C PRO A 243 25.11 -9.14 -20.96
N VAL A 244 24.80 -8.28 -19.99
CA VAL A 244 24.44 -6.87 -20.18
C VAL A 244 25.40 -5.99 -19.38
N ASP A 245 25.63 -4.76 -19.83
CA ASP A 245 26.35 -3.77 -19.04
C ASP A 245 25.55 -3.35 -17.79
N LEU A 246 26.25 -2.92 -16.75
CA LEU A 246 25.62 -2.57 -15.47
C LEU A 246 24.76 -1.32 -15.54
N GLU A 247 25.04 -0.41 -16.46
CA GLU A 247 24.26 0.80 -16.60
C GLU A 247 22.86 0.49 -17.12
N ALA A 248 22.76 -0.38 -18.12
CA ALA A 248 21.50 -0.90 -18.61
C ALA A 248 20.79 -1.76 -17.56
N MET A 249 21.52 -2.61 -16.82
CA MET A 249 20.97 -3.39 -15.69
C MET A 249 20.37 -2.48 -14.60
N SER A 250 21.13 -1.49 -14.14
CA SER A 250 20.72 -0.52 -13.12
C SER A 250 19.53 0.33 -13.59
N ARG A 251 19.56 0.80 -14.84
CA ARG A 251 18.43 1.55 -15.42
C ARG A 251 17.16 0.72 -15.43
N GLN A 252 17.22 -0.53 -15.87
CA GLN A 252 16.05 -1.40 -15.88
C GLN A 252 15.56 -1.71 -14.46
N HIS A 253 16.49 -2.03 -13.55
CA HIS A 253 16.17 -2.25 -12.14
C HIS A 253 15.40 -1.08 -11.54
N ARG A 254 15.89 0.16 -11.70
CA ARG A 254 15.22 1.36 -11.19
C ARG A 254 13.82 1.54 -11.77
N LEU A 255 13.67 1.39 -13.09
CA LEU A 255 12.36 1.52 -13.74
C LEU A 255 11.35 0.51 -13.17
N CYS A 256 11.75 -0.76 -13.11
CA CYS A 256 10.92 -1.84 -12.58
C CYS A 256 10.62 -1.66 -11.09
N ASP A 257 11.59 -1.23 -10.29
CA ASP A 257 11.44 -1.00 -8.85
C ASP A 257 10.49 0.18 -8.55
N THR A 258 10.61 1.26 -9.31
CA THR A 258 9.70 2.41 -9.25
C THR A 258 8.28 2.00 -9.65
N LEU A 259 8.11 1.20 -10.71
CA LEU A 259 6.81 0.69 -11.13
C LEU A 259 6.19 -0.25 -10.09
N ALA A 260 6.96 -1.20 -9.56
CA ALA A 260 6.52 -2.11 -8.51
C ALA A 260 6.09 -1.35 -7.25
N THR A 261 6.86 -0.34 -6.84
CA THR A 261 6.51 0.53 -5.71
C THR A 261 5.19 1.25 -5.97
N LYS A 262 4.98 1.83 -7.16
CA LYS A 262 3.69 2.47 -7.51
C LYS A 262 2.53 1.48 -7.49
N THR A 263 2.72 0.28 -8.04
CA THR A 263 1.72 -0.80 -8.02
C THR A 263 1.35 -1.16 -6.58
N PHE A 264 2.34 -1.35 -5.71
CA PHE A 264 2.11 -1.57 -4.28
C PHE A 264 1.32 -0.44 -3.65
N MET A 265 1.77 0.81 -3.83
CA MET A 265 1.17 2.00 -3.22
C MET A 265 -0.27 2.24 -3.68
N SER A 266 -0.64 1.85 -4.90
CA SER A 266 -2.01 1.99 -5.41
C SER A 266 -3.05 1.12 -4.69
N ARG A 267 -2.60 0.04 -4.03
CA ARG A 267 -3.45 -0.98 -3.42
C ARG A 267 -3.26 -1.12 -1.92
N SER A 268 -2.05 -0.88 -1.42
CA SER A 268 -1.74 -0.99 0.01
C SER A 268 -2.44 0.10 0.81
N PHE A 269 -2.68 -0.13 2.09
CA PHE A 269 -3.14 0.88 3.04
C PHE A 269 -2.87 0.42 4.48
N LYS A 270 -2.80 1.36 5.43
CA LYS A 270 -2.50 1.05 6.84
C LYS A 270 -1.26 0.17 7.03
N ASP A 271 -0.23 0.38 6.21
CA ASP A 271 1.11 -0.19 6.43
C ASP A 271 1.92 0.78 7.29
N ASP A 272 1.38 1.15 8.46
CA ASP A 272 1.90 2.25 9.29
C ASP A 272 3.34 1.99 9.76
N GLY A 273 3.71 0.71 9.96
CA GLY A 273 5.07 0.28 10.27
C GLY A 273 5.99 0.08 9.06
N GLY A 274 5.45 0.18 7.84
CA GLY A 274 6.18 -0.10 6.60
C GLY A 274 6.63 -1.55 6.43
N GLU A 275 6.05 -2.49 7.18
CA GLU A 275 6.48 -3.89 7.21
C GLU A 275 6.27 -4.56 5.84
N HIS A 276 5.13 -4.33 5.20
CA HIS A 276 4.83 -4.93 3.91
C HIS A 276 5.65 -4.31 2.78
N LEU A 277 5.90 -3.00 2.82
CA LEU A 277 6.83 -2.38 1.88
C LEU A 277 8.27 -2.88 2.08
N LYS A 278 8.69 -3.12 3.33
CA LYS A 278 9.99 -3.72 3.64
C LYS A 278 10.12 -5.09 3.02
N ASP A 279 9.13 -5.95 3.21
CA ASP A 279 9.09 -7.30 2.66
C ASP A 279 9.19 -7.29 1.12
N LEU A 280 8.48 -6.36 0.47
CA LEU A 280 8.58 -6.14 -0.98
C LEU A 280 9.99 -5.74 -1.38
N ALA A 281 10.60 -4.78 -0.68
CA ALA A 281 11.94 -4.31 -0.99
C ALA A 281 13.01 -5.41 -0.77
N GLU A 282 12.89 -6.21 0.28
CA GLU A 282 13.74 -7.38 0.51
C GLU A 282 13.60 -8.42 -0.61
N ALA A 283 12.37 -8.69 -1.06
CA ALA A 283 12.11 -9.61 -2.16
C ALA A 283 12.69 -9.10 -3.50
N ILE A 284 12.55 -7.81 -3.79
CA ILE A 284 13.13 -7.16 -4.97
C ILE A 284 14.66 -7.21 -4.90
N ALA A 285 15.27 -6.83 -3.78
CA ALA A 285 16.71 -6.84 -3.58
C ALA A 285 17.30 -8.24 -3.77
N LYS A 286 16.64 -9.26 -3.21
CA LYS A 286 17.02 -10.67 -3.40
C LYS A 286 16.96 -11.07 -4.87
N HIS A 287 15.86 -10.77 -5.56
CA HIS A 287 15.72 -11.11 -6.98
C HIS A 287 16.75 -10.37 -7.85
N HIS A 288 17.02 -9.10 -7.55
CA HIS A 288 18.04 -8.31 -8.23
C HIS A 288 19.44 -8.91 -8.06
N ALA A 289 19.81 -9.31 -6.84
CA ALA A 289 21.09 -9.97 -6.56
C ALA A 289 21.26 -11.29 -7.33
N ASP A 290 20.19 -12.07 -7.48
CA ASP A 290 20.21 -13.30 -8.28
C ASP A 290 20.45 -13.00 -9.77
N LEU A 291 19.84 -11.94 -10.31
CA LEU A 291 20.04 -11.51 -11.69
C LEU A 291 21.46 -10.97 -11.93
N LEU A 292 22.03 -10.24 -10.98
CA LEU A 292 23.43 -9.80 -11.05
C LEU A 292 24.38 -10.99 -11.13
N CYS A 293 24.18 -12.01 -10.29
CA CYS A 293 24.98 -13.25 -10.35
C CYS A 293 24.85 -13.93 -11.73
N GLN A 294 23.65 -14.03 -12.29
CA GLN A 294 23.45 -14.62 -13.63
C GLN A 294 24.16 -13.81 -14.72
N ASN A 295 24.16 -12.48 -14.60
CA ASN A 295 24.85 -11.60 -15.53
C ASN A 295 26.38 -11.77 -15.47
N GLU A 296 26.94 -11.89 -14.26
CA GLU A 296 28.36 -12.18 -14.04
C GLU A 296 28.75 -13.54 -14.62
N GLU A 297 27.97 -14.59 -14.34
CA GLU A 297 28.20 -15.95 -14.86
C GLU A 297 28.19 -15.98 -16.40
N ALA A 298 27.22 -15.30 -17.02
CA ALA A 298 27.12 -15.17 -18.47
C ALA A 298 28.32 -14.39 -19.06
N SER A 299 28.74 -13.31 -18.40
CA SER A 299 29.92 -12.53 -18.81
C SER A 299 31.20 -13.34 -18.72
N GLU A 300 31.39 -14.08 -17.62
CA GLU A 300 32.55 -14.94 -17.44
C GLU A 300 32.61 -16.04 -18.50
N ALA A 301 31.49 -16.73 -18.74
CA ALA A 301 31.40 -17.77 -19.75
C ALA A 301 31.74 -17.25 -21.16
N LEU A 302 31.21 -16.07 -21.53
CA LEU A 302 31.52 -15.41 -22.78
C LEU A 302 33.01 -15.05 -22.89
N CYS A 303 33.58 -14.44 -21.85
CA CYS A 303 34.98 -14.01 -21.84
C CYS A 303 35.95 -15.18 -21.91
N ARG A 304 35.73 -16.25 -21.14
CA ARG A 304 36.55 -17.47 -21.18
C ARG A 304 36.53 -18.12 -22.56
N LYS A 305 35.35 -18.20 -23.18
CA LYS A 305 35.21 -18.71 -24.55
C LYS A 305 36.00 -17.86 -25.54
N LEU A 306 35.83 -16.54 -25.48
CA LEU A 306 36.51 -15.61 -26.38
C LEU A 306 38.04 -15.69 -26.25
N LEU A 307 38.57 -15.70 -25.02
CA LEU A 307 40.01 -15.82 -24.78
C LEU A 307 40.56 -17.18 -25.23
N SER A 308 39.80 -18.26 -25.05
CA SER A 308 40.17 -19.58 -25.55
C SER A 308 40.27 -19.60 -27.09
N GLU A 309 39.29 -19.01 -27.78
CA GLU A 309 39.28 -18.91 -29.24
C GLU A 309 40.44 -18.04 -29.77
N LEU A 310 40.65 -16.87 -29.17
CA LEU A 310 41.71 -15.94 -29.57
C LEU A 310 43.11 -16.49 -29.31
N SER A 311 43.31 -17.25 -28.23
CA SER A 311 44.61 -17.84 -27.86
C SER A 311 44.89 -19.20 -28.49
N ALA A 312 43.91 -19.84 -29.15
CA ALA A 312 44.08 -21.14 -29.78
C ALA A 312 45.24 -21.20 -30.81
N PRO A 313 45.46 -20.19 -31.68
CA PRO A 313 46.61 -20.17 -32.58
C PRO A 313 47.95 -20.13 -31.85
N MET A 314 48.02 -19.37 -30.76
CA MET A 314 49.21 -19.27 -29.90
C MET A 314 49.49 -20.60 -29.19
N ALA A 315 48.46 -21.26 -28.67
CA ALA A 315 48.58 -22.59 -28.05
C ALA A 315 49.07 -23.65 -29.05
N LYS A 316 48.61 -23.60 -30.30
CA LYS A 316 49.09 -24.49 -31.37
C LYS A 316 50.57 -24.26 -31.68
N LYS A 317 50.98 -23.00 -31.85
CA LYS A 317 52.41 -22.63 -32.04
C LYS A 317 53.28 -23.16 -30.89
N MET A 318 52.79 -23.09 -29.65
CA MET A 318 53.49 -23.63 -28.48
C MET A 318 53.70 -25.15 -28.58
N GLN A 319 52.64 -25.91 -28.91
CA GLN A 319 52.70 -27.37 -29.04
C GLN A 319 53.66 -27.82 -30.16
N GLU A 320 53.74 -27.05 -31.23
CA GLU A 320 54.64 -27.30 -32.37
C GLU A 320 56.11 -26.88 -32.07
N GLY A 321 56.39 -26.35 -30.88
CA GLY A 321 57.74 -25.91 -30.49
C GLY A 321 58.18 -24.62 -31.19
N PHE A 322 57.26 -23.83 -31.77
CA PHE A 322 57.58 -22.63 -32.55
C PHE A 322 58.37 -21.58 -31.75
N TYR A 323 58.11 -21.48 -30.44
CA TYR A 323 58.79 -20.57 -29.52
C TYR A 323 60.09 -21.16 -28.93
N ALA A 324 60.39 -22.45 -29.15
CA ALA A 324 61.60 -23.11 -28.65
C ALA A 324 62.81 -22.86 -29.56
N LYS A 325 63.05 -21.59 -29.92
CA LYS A 325 64.15 -21.14 -30.77
C LYS A 325 64.73 -19.82 -30.24
N PRO A 326 65.97 -19.45 -30.60
CA PRO A 326 66.55 -18.16 -30.20
C PRO A 326 65.66 -16.99 -30.60
N GLY A 327 65.25 -16.15 -29.64
CA GLY A 327 64.31 -15.04 -29.83
C GLY A 327 62.83 -15.43 -29.79
N GLY A 328 62.51 -16.65 -29.37
CA GLY A 328 61.15 -17.16 -29.25
C GLY A 328 60.32 -16.46 -28.17
N TYR A 329 60.96 -15.90 -27.13
CA TYR A 329 60.27 -15.16 -26.08
C TYR A 329 59.59 -13.88 -26.61
N GLU A 330 60.31 -13.08 -27.41
CA GLU A 330 59.77 -11.86 -28.02
C GLU A 330 58.56 -12.15 -28.92
N LEU A 331 58.62 -13.26 -29.68
CA LEU A 331 57.51 -13.71 -30.53
C LEU A 331 56.29 -14.15 -29.70
N TYR A 332 56.52 -14.82 -28.57
CA TYR A 332 55.43 -15.21 -27.66
C TYR A 332 54.75 -13.99 -27.03
N CYS A 333 55.53 -13.00 -26.56
CA CYS A 333 55.00 -11.76 -26.02
C CYS A 333 54.15 -11.02 -27.05
N ALA A 334 54.63 -10.88 -28.30
CA ALA A 334 53.88 -10.22 -29.36
C ALA A 334 52.56 -10.94 -29.70
N ASP A 335 52.55 -12.28 -29.75
CA ASP A 335 51.33 -13.05 -29.95
C ASP A 335 50.35 -12.88 -28.77
N ASN A 336 50.85 -12.89 -27.52
CA ASN A 336 50.02 -12.68 -26.33
C ASN A 336 49.44 -11.27 -26.28
N ASP A 337 50.22 -10.23 -26.57
CA ASP A 337 49.75 -8.84 -26.64
C ASP A 337 48.70 -8.66 -27.73
N SER A 338 48.85 -9.35 -28.86
CA SER A 338 47.84 -9.40 -29.93
C SER A 338 46.53 -10.04 -29.45
N VAL A 339 46.58 -11.13 -28.68
CA VAL A 339 45.39 -11.74 -28.06
C VAL A 339 44.69 -10.75 -27.13
N VAL A 340 45.44 -10.06 -26.27
CA VAL A 340 44.90 -9.06 -25.33
C VAL A 340 44.25 -7.90 -26.08
N ALA A 341 44.91 -7.36 -27.11
CA ALA A 341 44.37 -6.27 -27.92
C ALA A 341 43.09 -6.69 -28.66
N GLN A 342 43.07 -7.89 -29.25
CA GLN A 342 41.90 -8.44 -29.92
C GLN A 342 40.75 -8.66 -28.93
N PHE A 343 41.03 -9.19 -27.74
CA PHE A 343 40.04 -9.34 -26.68
C PHE A 343 39.43 -7.99 -26.32
N ARG A 344 40.26 -6.99 -26.00
CA ARG A 344 39.80 -5.63 -25.63
C ARG A 344 39.00 -4.93 -26.72
N SER A 345 39.28 -5.22 -27.99
CA SER A 345 38.55 -4.66 -29.13
C SER A 345 37.11 -5.19 -29.29
N LYS A 346 36.76 -6.32 -28.64
CA LYS A 346 35.42 -6.90 -28.76
C LYS A 346 34.41 -6.11 -27.92
N PRO A 347 33.25 -5.72 -28.49
CA PRO A 347 32.18 -5.09 -27.73
C PRO A 347 31.47 -6.11 -26.82
N ASN A 348 30.76 -5.62 -25.81
CA ASN A 348 29.83 -6.40 -24.97
C ASN A 348 30.44 -7.65 -24.30
N ARG A 349 31.67 -7.52 -23.79
CA ARG A 349 32.35 -8.58 -23.02
C ARG A 349 31.67 -8.85 -21.66
N GLY A 350 30.87 -7.89 -21.20
CA GLY A 350 30.17 -7.94 -19.92
C GLY A 350 31.07 -7.54 -18.75
N VAL A 351 30.51 -7.65 -17.56
CA VAL A 351 31.02 -7.07 -16.31
C VAL A 351 32.30 -7.74 -15.77
N ARG A 352 32.58 -8.98 -16.18
CA ARG A 352 33.74 -9.78 -15.70
C ARG A 352 34.95 -9.71 -16.64
N ALA A 353 34.93 -8.84 -17.65
CA ALA A 353 35.91 -8.86 -18.75
C ALA A 353 37.36 -8.71 -18.31
N GLU A 354 37.69 -7.67 -17.53
CA GLU A 354 39.08 -7.41 -17.10
C GLU A 354 39.53 -8.38 -16.00
N GLU A 355 38.62 -8.89 -15.17
CA GLU A 355 38.94 -9.92 -14.16
C GLU A 355 39.28 -11.27 -14.80
N VAL A 356 38.49 -11.71 -15.79
CA VAL A 356 38.79 -12.94 -16.52
C VAL A 356 40.09 -12.79 -17.32
N LEU A 357 40.36 -11.59 -17.87
CA LEU A 357 41.63 -11.28 -18.53
C LEU A 357 42.81 -11.33 -17.55
N GLU A 358 42.66 -10.80 -16.34
CA GLU A 358 43.67 -10.89 -15.28
C GLU A 358 44.00 -12.35 -14.95
N GLN A 359 42.97 -13.20 -14.77
CA GLN A 359 43.16 -14.63 -14.51
C GLN A 359 43.88 -15.32 -15.66
N PHE A 360 43.47 -15.05 -16.91
CA PHE A 360 44.13 -15.57 -18.10
C PHE A 360 45.60 -15.16 -18.19
N LEU A 361 45.93 -13.89 -17.92
CA LEU A 361 47.31 -13.40 -17.95
C LEU A 361 48.17 -14.00 -16.83
N LYS A 362 47.59 -14.27 -15.65
CA LYS A 362 48.27 -15.02 -14.59
C LYS A 362 48.64 -16.43 -15.07
N GLU A 363 47.72 -17.15 -15.68
CA GLU A 363 47.98 -18.48 -16.24
C GLU A 363 49.06 -18.42 -17.33
N LYS A 364 48.96 -17.46 -18.26
CA LYS A 364 49.95 -17.25 -19.34
C LYS A 364 51.32 -16.79 -18.86
N SER A 365 51.41 -16.18 -17.69
CA SER A 365 52.71 -15.78 -17.09
C SER A 365 53.58 -17.00 -16.77
N VAL A 366 52.99 -18.14 -16.39
CA VAL A 366 53.73 -19.38 -16.11
C VAL A 366 54.34 -19.94 -17.41
N GLU A 367 53.54 -19.99 -18.47
CA GLU A 367 53.99 -20.40 -19.82
C GLU A 367 55.10 -19.48 -20.33
N SER A 368 54.90 -18.17 -20.19
CA SER A 368 55.86 -17.13 -20.60
C SER A 368 57.20 -17.26 -19.89
N ASN A 369 57.20 -17.50 -18.57
CA ASN A 369 58.42 -17.70 -17.79
C ASN A 369 59.20 -18.95 -18.24
N SER A 370 58.52 -20.03 -18.59
CA SER A 370 59.19 -21.22 -19.12
C SER A 370 59.87 -20.96 -20.46
N ILE A 371 59.24 -20.20 -21.36
CA ILE A 371 59.86 -19.79 -22.64
C ILE A 371 61.06 -18.88 -22.39
N LEU A 372 60.92 -17.91 -21.48
CA LEU A 372 61.99 -16.95 -21.14
C LEU A 372 63.26 -17.67 -20.67
N GLN A 373 63.11 -18.69 -19.84
CA GLN A 373 64.23 -19.48 -19.32
C GLN A 373 64.89 -20.37 -20.37
N ALA A 374 64.12 -20.82 -21.38
CA ALA A 374 64.60 -21.65 -22.47
C ALA A 374 65.25 -20.87 -23.64
N ASP A 375 65.09 -19.54 -23.69
CA ASP A 375 65.59 -18.71 -24.80
C ASP A 375 67.08 -18.36 -24.64
N ASN A 376 67.93 -19.04 -25.41
CA ASN A 376 69.39 -18.89 -25.36
C ASN A 376 69.92 -17.61 -26.05
N LYS A 377 69.04 -16.79 -26.66
CA LYS A 377 69.41 -15.49 -27.24
C LYS A 377 69.58 -14.40 -26.17
N LEU A 378 68.92 -14.58 -25.01
CA LEU A 378 68.84 -13.58 -23.94
C LEU A 378 69.91 -13.81 -22.87
N SER A 379 70.61 -12.74 -22.49
CA SER A 379 71.51 -12.73 -21.34
C SER A 379 70.75 -12.83 -20.02
N GLU A 380 71.45 -13.21 -18.95
CA GLU A 380 70.84 -13.31 -17.61
C GLU A 380 70.32 -11.95 -17.10
N GLN A 381 70.95 -10.84 -17.49
CA GLN A 381 70.46 -9.49 -17.19
C GLN A 381 69.16 -9.16 -17.94
N GLU A 382 69.08 -9.46 -19.25
CA GLU A 382 67.87 -9.25 -20.05
C GLU A 382 66.70 -10.10 -19.53
N ARG A 383 66.95 -11.35 -19.13
CA ARG A 383 65.93 -12.21 -18.51
C ARG A 383 65.36 -11.60 -17.23
N LYS A 384 66.22 -11.06 -16.35
CA LYS A 384 65.77 -10.38 -15.11
C LYS A 384 64.95 -9.13 -15.41
N ILE A 385 65.31 -8.35 -16.45
CA ILE A 385 64.53 -7.19 -16.88
C ILE A 385 63.15 -7.62 -17.39
N HIS A 386 63.07 -8.68 -18.21
CA HIS A 386 61.80 -9.20 -18.71
C HIS A 386 60.90 -9.74 -17.59
N GLU A 387 61.44 -10.47 -16.61
CA GLU A 387 60.68 -10.91 -15.44
C GLU A 387 60.12 -9.74 -14.63
N GLN A 388 60.90 -8.66 -14.46
CA GLN A 388 60.45 -7.45 -13.77
C GLN A 388 59.35 -6.73 -14.55
N ASN A 389 59.50 -6.59 -15.87
CA ASN A 389 58.50 -5.96 -16.72
C ASN A 389 57.18 -6.74 -16.74
N GLN A 390 57.24 -8.08 -16.78
CA GLN A 390 56.05 -8.93 -16.71
C GLN A 390 55.33 -8.80 -15.36
N LYS A 391 56.08 -8.77 -14.25
CA LYS A 391 55.50 -8.51 -12.92
C LYS A 391 54.86 -7.13 -12.83
N ALA A 392 55.48 -6.10 -13.40
CA ALA A 392 54.93 -4.75 -13.45
C ALA A 392 53.64 -4.68 -14.27
N ALA A 393 53.62 -5.29 -15.46
CA ALA A 393 52.44 -5.34 -16.32
C ALA A 393 51.26 -6.10 -15.66
N LEU A 394 51.55 -7.20 -14.96
CA LEU A 394 50.53 -7.93 -14.21
C LEU A 394 49.96 -7.07 -13.09
N LEU A 395 50.80 -6.39 -12.31
CA LEU A 395 50.35 -5.47 -11.25
C LEU A 395 49.50 -4.32 -11.80
N GLU A 396 49.87 -3.77 -12.96
CA GLU A 396 49.10 -2.72 -13.63
C GLU A 396 47.72 -3.23 -14.06
N GLN A 397 47.64 -4.45 -14.62
CA GLN A 397 46.38 -5.09 -14.96
C GLN A 397 45.50 -5.33 -13.72
N GLN A 398 46.11 -5.78 -12.61
CA GLN A 398 45.39 -5.97 -11.35
C GLN A 398 44.81 -4.65 -10.83
N LYS A 399 45.61 -3.58 -10.88
CA LYS A 399 45.17 -2.25 -10.48
C LYS A 399 44.01 -1.75 -11.36
N GLN A 400 44.05 -2.01 -12.67
CA GLN A 400 42.97 -1.65 -13.57
C GLN A 400 41.67 -2.42 -13.25
N ALA A 401 41.76 -3.73 -13.03
CA ALA A 401 40.61 -4.56 -12.66
C ALA A 401 40.04 -4.21 -11.27
N GLU A 402 40.88 -3.75 -10.33
CA GLU A 402 40.43 -3.24 -9.03
C GLU A 402 39.78 -1.85 -9.15
N GLU A 403 40.32 -0.97 -9.98
CA GLU A 403 39.77 0.38 -10.22
C GLU A 403 38.38 0.30 -10.86
N GLU A 404 38.21 -0.51 -11.91
CA GLU A 404 36.91 -0.72 -12.56
C GLU A 404 35.87 -1.25 -11.58
N ARG A 405 36.24 -2.23 -10.74
CA ARG A 405 35.38 -2.76 -9.67
C ARG A 405 35.00 -1.69 -8.66
N ARG A 406 35.93 -0.81 -8.26
CA ARG A 406 35.65 0.26 -7.30
C ARG A 406 34.63 1.25 -7.87
N VAL A 407 34.85 1.71 -9.11
CA VAL A 407 33.96 2.64 -9.81
C VAL A 407 32.57 2.04 -9.99
N GLU A 408 32.50 0.76 -10.35
CA GLU A 408 31.25 0.03 -10.48
C GLU A 408 30.48 -0.06 -9.16
N MET A 409 31.14 -0.45 -8.07
CA MET A 409 30.55 -0.56 -6.74
C MET A 409 30.03 0.80 -6.23
N GLU A 410 30.78 1.88 -6.47
CA GLU A 410 30.36 3.24 -6.10
C GLU A 410 29.11 3.66 -6.88
N ARG A 411 29.08 3.40 -8.20
CA ARG A 411 27.94 3.72 -9.05
C ARG A 411 26.68 2.94 -8.68
N THR A 412 26.82 1.64 -8.35
CA THR A 412 25.69 0.83 -7.90
C THR A 412 25.12 1.31 -6.57
N LEU A 413 25.98 1.75 -5.64
CA LEU A 413 25.55 2.30 -4.35
C LEU A 413 24.77 3.61 -4.54
N GLU A 414 25.26 4.53 -5.39
CA GLU A 414 24.57 5.78 -5.70
C GLU A 414 23.20 5.56 -6.35
N ASP A 415 23.08 4.58 -7.26
CA ASP A 415 21.82 4.25 -7.91
C ASP A 415 20.79 3.68 -6.94
N GLU A 416 21.21 2.85 -5.99
CA GLU A 416 20.34 2.34 -4.93
C GLU A 416 19.86 3.43 -3.98
N GLN A 417 20.76 4.33 -3.56
CA GLN A 417 20.38 5.49 -2.72
C GLN A 417 19.33 6.36 -3.41
N ARG A 418 19.47 6.58 -4.72
CA ARG A 418 18.46 7.31 -5.51
C ARG A 418 17.11 6.59 -5.55
N GLY A 419 17.09 5.28 -5.77
CA GLY A 419 15.86 4.48 -5.78
C GLY A 419 15.15 4.50 -4.42
N GLN A 420 15.90 4.38 -3.33
CA GLN A 420 15.36 4.44 -1.97
C GLN A 420 14.78 5.81 -1.64
N ALA A 421 15.48 6.89 -2.01
CA ALA A 421 14.97 8.25 -1.84
C ALA A 421 13.63 8.46 -2.59
N GLU A 422 13.48 7.85 -3.78
CA GLU A 422 12.22 7.91 -4.53
C GLU A 422 11.08 7.17 -3.83
N LYS A 423 11.35 5.97 -3.29
CA LYS A 423 10.38 5.19 -2.50
C LYS A 423 9.88 5.97 -1.28
N ILE A 424 10.80 6.59 -0.54
CA ILE A 424 10.48 7.41 0.63
C ILE A 424 9.63 8.61 0.23
N ARG A 425 9.96 9.27 -0.89
CA ARG A 425 9.17 10.38 -1.41
C ARG A 425 7.72 9.95 -1.71
N MET A 426 7.53 8.84 -2.43
CA MET A 426 6.18 8.33 -2.73
C MET A 426 5.40 7.93 -1.48
N MET A 427 6.07 7.32 -0.50
CA MET A 427 5.46 6.96 0.78
C MET A 427 5.00 8.20 1.55
N LYS A 428 5.83 9.25 1.57
CA LYS A 428 5.50 10.52 2.22
C LYS A 428 4.32 11.21 1.55
N GLU A 429 4.31 11.29 0.22
CA GLU A 429 3.21 11.88 -0.56
C GLU A 429 1.88 11.16 -0.28
N LYS A 430 1.90 9.82 -0.33
CA LYS A 430 0.72 9.00 -0.02
C LYS A 430 0.22 9.21 1.41
N MET A 431 1.12 9.17 2.40
CA MET A 431 0.76 9.42 3.79
C MET A 431 0.12 10.80 3.93
N GLU A 432 0.72 11.86 3.37
CA GLU A 432 0.17 13.23 3.45
C GLU A 432 -1.24 13.34 2.83
N GLU A 433 -1.51 12.64 1.73
CA GLU A 433 -2.85 12.58 1.13
C GLU A 433 -3.86 11.88 2.04
N GLU A 434 -3.52 10.71 2.57
CA GLU A 434 -4.37 9.98 3.52
C GLU A 434 -4.64 10.81 4.78
N TRP A 435 -3.63 11.51 5.30
CA TRP A 435 -3.76 12.42 6.45
C TRP A 435 -4.70 13.59 6.19
N LYS A 436 -4.65 14.19 5.00
CA LYS A 436 -5.58 15.27 4.61
C LYS A 436 -7.03 14.79 4.63
N VAL A 437 -7.30 13.61 4.08
CA VAL A 437 -8.65 13.02 4.06
C VAL A 437 -9.12 12.72 5.48
N GLN A 438 -8.27 12.08 6.30
CA GLN A 438 -8.59 11.78 7.70
C GLN A 438 -8.93 13.04 8.51
N ARG A 439 -8.18 14.11 8.30
CA ARG A 439 -8.41 15.38 9.00
C ARG A 439 -9.73 16.02 8.59
N ALA A 440 -10.06 16.00 7.30
CA ALA A 440 -11.33 16.51 6.80
C ALA A 440 -12.53 15.73 7.37
N GLU A 441 -12.44 14.40 7.48
CA GLU A 441 -13.48 13.58 8.11
C GLU A 441 -13.64 13.89 9.61
N ALA A 442 -12.52 14.01 10.32
CA ALA A 442 -12.50 14.31 11.75
C ALA A 442 -13.07 15.71 12.04
N ASP A 443 -12.73 16.70 11.22
CA ASP A 443 -13.23 18.07 11.33
C ASP A 443 -14.75 18.12 11.05
N LYS A 444 -15.23 17.36 10.06
CA LYS A 444 -16.66 17.25 9.76
C LYS A 444 -17.42 16.60 10.92
N ALA A 445 -16.91 15.51 11.49
CA ALA A 445 -17.51 14.85 12.65
C ALA A 445 -17.57 15.79 13.87
N MET A 446 -16.50 16.58 14.09
CA MET A 446 -16.44 17.59 15.14
C MET A 446 -17.50 18.68 14.96
N GLN A 447 -17.65 19.22 13.74
CA GLN A 447 -18.66 20.23 13.41
C GLN A 447 -20.07 19.72 13.66
N CYS A 448 -20.37 18.47 13.26
CA CYS A 448 -21.66 17.82 13.52
C CYS A 448 -22.00 17.77 15.01
N LYS A 449 -21.06 17.34 15.87
CA LYS A 449 -21.31 17.28 17.32
C LYS A 449 -21.44 18.67 17.95
N LEU A 450 -20.65 19.66 17.51
CA LEU A 450 -20.79 21.04 17.99
C LEU A 450 -22.16 21.63 17.66
N GLN A 451 -22.69 21.35 16.46
CA GLN A 451 -24.01 21.81 16.04
C GLN A 451 -25.11 21.16 16.89
N GLU A 452 -25.07 19.85 17.10
CA GLU A 452 -26.04 19.14 17.94
C GLU A 452 -26.00 19.63 19.41
N GLN A 453 -24.79 19.88 19.94
CA GLN A 453 -24.61 20.46 21.28
C GLN A 453 -25.31 21.82 21.39
N LYS A 454 -25.12 22.69 20.39
CA LYS A 454 -25.74 24.02 20.35
C LYS A 454 -27.26 23.93 20.36
N GLU A 455 -27.84 23.01 19.57
CA GLU A 455 -29.29 22.80 19.55
C GLU A 455 -29.84 22.31 20.89
N LEU A 456 -29.13 21.40 21.58
CA LEU A 456 -29.51 20.94 22.91
C LEU A 456 -29.51 22.09 23.93
N GLN A 457 -28.53 23.00 23.85
CA GLN A 457 -28.47 24.20 24.69
C GLN A 457 -29.65 25.15 24.43
N GLU A 458 -29.91 25.47 23.16
CA GLU A 458 -31.01 26.36 22.75
C GLU A 458 -32.39 25.82 23.18
N LYS A 459 -32.58 24.49 23.13
CA LYS A 459 -33.82 23.83 23.56
C LYS A 459 -33.88 23.60 25.09
N GLY A 460 -32.81 23.92 25.82
CA GLY A 460 -32.74 23.89 27.28
C GLY A 460 -32.42 22.53 27.91
N PHE A 461 -31.81 21.60 27.16
CA PHE A 461 -31.33 20.29 27.64
C PHE A 461 -29.90 20.38 28.17
N ARG A 462 -29.69 21.08 29.30
CA ARG A 462 -28.35 21.37 29.85
C ARG A 462 -27.50 20.14 30.13
N GLU A 463 -28.03 19.15 30.85
CA GLU A 463 -27.31 17.92 31.22
C GLU A 463 -26.85 17.13 29.98
N LYS A 464 -27.69 17.05 28.94
CA LYS A 464 -27.34 16.37 27.68
C LYS A 464 -26.29 17.14 26.88
N ALA A 465 -26.38 18.47 26.87
CA ALA A 465 -25.37 19.32 26.25
C ALA A 465 -24.00 19.27 26.96
N GLU A 466 -23.99 19.05 28.27
CA GLU A 466 -22.78 18.82 29.08
C GLU A 466 -22.15 17.46 28.75
N PHE A 467 -22.95 16.39 28.65
CA PHE A 467 -22.45 15.08 28.20
C PHE A 467 -21.84 15.16 26.81
N MET A 468 -22.53 15.84 25.86
CA MET A 468 -21.99 16.05 24.51
C MET A 468 -20.69 16.88 24.51
N ASN A 469 -20.53 17.79 25.48
CA ASN A 469 -19.29 18.55 25.65
C ASN A 469 -18.10 17.63 26.04
N GLN A 470 -18.34 16.64 26.90
CA GLN A 470 -17.33 15.66 27.29
C GLN A 470 -16.91 14.82 26.09
N GLU A 471 -17.85 14.34 25.28
CA GLU A 471 -17.55 13.63 24.03
C GLU A 471 -16.72 14.48 23.05
N ILE A 472 -17.06 15.77 22.92
CA ILE A 472 -16.32 16.72 22.09
C ILE A 472 -14.88 16.89 22.61
N GLN A 473 -14.67 16.95 23.92
CA GLN A 473 -13.33 17.02 24.52
C GLN A 473 -12.52 15.75 24.23
N ILE A 474 -13.11 14.57 24.44
CA ILE A 474 -12.48 13.27 24.12
C ILE A 474 -12.08 13.21 22.64
N LEU A 475 -12.95 13.67 21.73
CA LEU A 475 -12.64 13.72 20.30
C LEU A 475 -11.51 14.70 19.97
N LYS A 476 -11.46 15.88 20.61
CA LYS A 476 -10.37 16.85 20.43
C LYS A 476 -9.03 16.29 20.87
N GLU A 477 -8.99 15.59 22.00
CA GLU A 477 -7.79 14.93 22.51
C GLU A 477 -7.33 13.83 21.56
N LYS A 478 -8.23 12.95 21.12
CA LYS A 478 -7.93 11.89 20.14
C LYS A 478 -7.42 12.44 18.81
N ASN A 479 -8.06 13.49 18.27
CA ASN A 479 -7.58 14.14 17.04
C ASN A 479 -6.18 14.75 17.22
N SER A 480 -5.90 15.31 18.40
CA SER A 480 -4.58 15.86 18.73
C SER A 480 -3.52 14.76 18.87
N GLN A 481 -3.87 13.62 19.48
CA GLN A 481 -2.99 12.46 19.59
C GLN A 481 -2.71 11.82 18.22
N SER A 482 -3.74 11.68 17.38
CA SER A 482 -3.59 11.19 16.01
C SER A 482 -2.67 12.10 15.21
N ALA A 483 -2.83 13.42 15.28
CA ALA A 483 -1.91 14.37 14.64
C ALA A 483 -0.45 14.22 15.12
N LYS A 484 -0.22 13.98 16.42
CA LYS A 484 1.12 13.70 16.97
C LYS A 484 1.69 12.37 16.46
N SER A 485 0.85 11.33 16.36
CA SER A 485 1.23 10.03 15.80
C SER A 485 1.62 10.13 14.33
N GLY A 486 0.92 10.96 13.55
CA GLY A 486 1.29 11.26 12.16
C GLY A 486 2.66 11.89 12.05
N ASN A 487 2.94 12.92 12.85
CA ASN A 487 4.26 13.54 12.89
C ASN A 487 5.34 12.55 13.36
N PHE A 488 5.03 11.66 14.32
CA PHE A 488 5.98 10.63 14.75
C PHE A 488 6.29 9.62 13.64
N LEU A 489 5.27 9.18 12.90
CA LEU A 489 5.43 8.29 11.73
C LEU A 489 6.32 8.96 10.67
N THR A 490 6.06 10.23 10.34
CA THR A 490 6.81 10.95 9.30
C THR A 490 8.23 11.34 9.74
N ASP A 491 8.39 11.79 10.97
CA ASP A 491 9.64 12.43 11.43
C ASP A 491 10.58 11.43 12.09
N THR A 492 10.09 10.26 12.53
CA THR A 492 10.88 9.27 13.29
C THR A 492 10.88 7.89 12.63
N LEU A 493 9.73 7.33 12.25
CA LEU A 493 9.68 5.97 11.69
C LEU A 493 10.15 5.91 10.23
N LEU A 494 9.78 6.89 9.39
CA LEU A 494 10.28 6.95 8.00
C LEU A 494 11.82 7.00 7.92
N PRO A 495 12.55 7.80 8.72
CA PRO A 495 14.01 7.75 8.76
C PRO A 495 14.60 6.40 9.20
N ILE A 496 13.99 5.73 10.19
CA ILE A 496 14.42 4.40 10.63
C ILE A 496 14.22 3.38 9.51
N PHE A 497 13.07 3.44 8.85
CA PHE A 497 12.75 2.61 7.69
C PHE A 497 13.72 2.85 6.52
N SER A 498 14.11 4.11 6.26
CA SER A 498 15.17 4.46 5.29
C SER A 498 16.47 3.72 5.59
N THR A 499 16.94 3.84 6.83
CA THR A 499 18.16 3.17 7.29
C THR A 499 18.05 1.65 7.13
N ALA A 500 16.88 1.07 7.43
CA ALA A 500 16.65 -0.36 7.28
C ALA A 500 16.71 -0.79 5.80
N LEU A 501 16.07 -0.05 4.89
CA LEU A 501 16.13 -0.31 3.44
C LEU A 501 17.58 -0.23 2.92
N GLU A 502 18.33 0.79 3.33
CA GLU A 502 19.75 0.97 2.99
C GLU A 502 20.58 -0.25 3.41
N THR A 503 20.37 -0.74 4.64
CA THR A 503 21.11 -1.90 5.17
C THR A 503 20.79 -3.19 4.42
N VAL A 504 19.51 -3.43 4.11
CA VAL A 504 19.07 -4.61 3.35
C VAL A 504 19.73 -4.63 1.97
N SER A 505 19.63 -3.52 1.26
CA SER A 505 20.18 -3.37 -0.08
C SER A 505 21.70 -3.61 -0.10
N SER A 506 22.41 -2.94 0.81
CA SER A 506 23.86 -3.08 0.99
C SER A 506 24.26 -4.53 1.31
N VAL A 507 23.51 -5.24 2.16
CA VAL A 507 23.81 -6.64 2.52
C VAL A 507 23.65 -7.58 1.32
N PHE A 508 22.60 -7.40 0.51
CA PHE A 508 22.38 -8.25 -0.66
C PHE A 508 23.39 -7.97 -1.77
N GLN A 509 23.74 -6.70 -2.00
CA GLN A 509 24.82 -6.35 -2.91
C GLN A 509 26.16 -6.94 -2.44
N ILE A 510 26.55 -6.71 -1.18
CA ILE A 510 27.79 -7.26 -0.62
C ILE A 510 27.80 -8.79 -0.71
N LYS A 511 26.66 -9.47 -0.52
CA LYS A 511 26.58 -10.92 -0.69
C LYS A 511 26.76 -11.35 -2.15
N ALA A 512 26.16 -10.66 -3.11
CA ALA A 512 26.38 -10.92 -4.54
C ALA A 512 27.87 -10.75 -4.88
N PHE A 513 28.47 -9.62 -4.51
CA PHE A 513 29.90 -9.34 -4.68
C PHE A 513 30.81 -10.33 -3.93
N LYS A 514 30.46 -10.79 -2.72
CA LYS A 514 31.27 -11.79 -1.99
C LYS A 514 31.19 -13.18 -2.61
N LYS A 515 30.04 -13.55 -3.17
CA LYS A 515 29.85 -14.83 -3.85
C LYS A 515 30.66 -14.89 -5.14
N SER A 516 30.90 -13.76 -5.80
CA SER A 516 31.81 -13.63 -6.94
C SER A 516 33.30 -13.62 -6.54
N LEU A 517 33.65 -13.06 -5.38
CA LEU A 517 35.01 -13.08 -4.80
C LEU A 517 35.49 -14.47 -4.34
N PHE A 518 34.58 -15.34 -3.89
CA PHE A 518 34.89 -16.69 -3.42
C PHE A 518 33.89 -17.71 -3.97
N PRO A 519 33.99 -18.09 -5.26
CA PRO A 519 33.24 -19.23 -5.75
C PRO A 519 33.59 -20.46 -4.88
N PRO A 520 32.62 -21.31 -4.51
CA PRO A 520 32.90 -22.51 -3.75
C PRO A 520 33.98 -23.30 -4.48
N LYS A 521 35.07 -23.64 -3.78
CA LYS A 521 36.12 -24.52 -4.31
C LYS A 521 35.44 -25.79 -4.81
N LYS A 522 35.26 -25.93 -6.12
CA LYS A 522 34.93 -27.21 -6.73
C LYS A 522 36.15 -28.08 -6.50
N GLY A 523 36.07 -28.96 -5.50
CA GLY A 523 37.05 -30.02 -5.31
C GLY A 523 37.09 -30.85 -6.58
N PHE A 524 38.23 -30.84 -7.24
CA PHE A 524 38.66 -31.89 -8.16
C PHE A 524 39.66 -32.76 -7.42
#